data_AF-A0A0F9D077-F1
#
_entry.id   AF-A0A0F9D077-F1
#
_cell.length_a   1.000
_cell.length_b   1.000
_cell.length_c   1.000
_cell.angle_alpha   90.00
_cell.angle_beta   90.00
_cell.angle_gamma   90.00
#
_symmetry.space_group_name_H-M   'P 1'
#
loop_
_entity.id
_entity.type
_entity.pdbx_description
1 polymer ?
#
loop_
_entity_poly.entity_id
_entity_poly.type
_entity_poly.pdbx_seq_one_letter_code
_entity_poly.pdbx_strand_id
1 'polypeptide(L)'
;MSDANADAAVAQRNEEKAKLKDGTIQQGMRDRLDGDAAFSSRVESAWAQVAQAVHERSLEQDPAPKNFEVHHALEVSKDAFLICLHETDDIDQAREAGIGRTAPPVVEQENEADGEVCPTP
;
A
#
# COMPACT_ATOMS: atom_id res chain seq x y z
N MET A 1 -13.88 13.05 -16.05
CA MET A 1 -14.36 13.01 -14.65
C MET A 1 -13.16 12.70 -13.76
N SER A 2 -12.20 13.62 -13.68
CA SER A 2 -10.84 13.29 -13.20
C SER A 2 -10.43 14.08 -11.95
N ASP A 3 -10.93 15.31 -11.80
CA ASP A 3 -10.59 16.18 -10.66
C ASP A 3 -11.21 15.72 -9.32
N ALA A 4 -12.44 15.20 -9.35
CA ALA A 4 -13.14 14.75 -8.13
C ALA A 4 -12.46 13.55 -7.46
N ASN A 5 -11.82 12.68 -8.24
CA ASN A 5 -11.12 11.50 -7.72
C ASN A 5 -9.75 11.86 -7.13
N ALA A 6 -9.08 12.86 -7.72
CA ALA A 6 -7.82 13.38 -7.22
C ALA A 6 -8.00 14.13 -5.88
N ASP A 7 -9.04 14.95 -5.76
CA ASP A 7 -9.35 15.66 -4.51
C ASP A 7 -9.75 14.70 -3.37
N ALA A 8 -10.49 13.64 -3.68
CA ALA A 8 -10.83 12.61 -2.71
C ALA A 8 -9.59 11.85 -2.20
N ALA A 9 -8.67 11.47 -3.09
CA ALA A 9 -7.43 10.81 -2.73
C ALA A 9 -6.50 11.71 -1.88
N VAL A 10 -6.46 13.02 -2.19
CA VAL A 10 -5.69 14.00 -1.40
C VAL A 10 -6.31 14.21 -0.02
N ALA A 11 -7.64 14.30 0.07
CA ALA A 11 -8.35 14.43 1.35
C ALA A 11 -8.10 13.20 2.24
N GLN A 12 -8.24 12.00 1.68
CA GLN A 12 -7.96 10.74 2.40
C GLN A 12 -6.51 10.69 2.88
N ARG A 13 -5.54 11.03 2.03
CA ARG A 13 -4.12 11.08 2.41
C ARG A 13 -3.85 12.09 3.52
N ASN A 14 -4.54 13.24 3.52
CA ASN A 14 -4.38 14.25 4.56
C ASN A 14 -4.98 13.78 5.89
N GLU A 15 -6.11 13.07 5.87
CA GLU A 15 -6.72 12.46 7.04
C GLU A 15 -5.84 11.36 7.63
N GLU A 16 -5.33 10.44 6.80
CA GLU A 16 -4.38 9.39 7.19
C GLU A 16 -3.10 10.00 7.80
N LYS A 17 -2.54 11.05 7.17
CA LYS A 17 -1.39 11.78 7.72
C LYS A 17 -1.69 12.47 9.04
N ALA A 18 -2.91 12.99 9.22
CA ALA A 18 -3.31 13.62 10.47
C ALA A 18 -3.38 12.59 11.61
N LYS A 19 -3.91 11.39 11.32
CA LYS A 19 -3.96 10.25 12.25
C LYS A 19 -2.57 9.78 12.69
N LEU A 20 -1.57 9.84 11.81
CA LEU A 20 -0.18 9.50 12.16
C LEU A 20 0.57 10.62 12.90
N LYS A 21 0.19 11.89 12.68
CA LYS A 21 0.88 13.06 13.24
C LYS A 21 0.73 13.21 14.75
N ASP A 22 -0.32 12.68 15.35
CA ASP A 22 -0.51 12.77 16.80
C ASP A 22 0.34 11.76 17.59
N GLY A 23 0.94 10.77 16.89
CA GLY A 23 1.79 9.73 17.48
C GLY A 23 1.04 8.67 18.30
N THR A 24 -0.26 8.83 18.53
CA THR A 24 -1.10 7.95 19.36
C THR A 24 -1.22 6.56 18.73
N ILE A 25 -1.40 6.48 17.41
CA ILE A 25 -1.48 5.19 16.69
C ILE A 25 -0.14 4.44 16.77
N GLN A 26 0.97 5.15 16.56
CA GLN A 26 2.30 4.56 16.60
C GLN A 26 2.67 4.08 18.00
N GLN A 27 2.31 4.87 19.03
CA GLN A 27 2.54 4.49 20.42
C GLN A 27 1.62 3.33 20.84
N GLY A 28 0.34 3.37 20.50
CA GLY A 28 -0.60 2.30 20.81
C GLY A 28 -0.26 0.97 20.13
N MET A 29 0.24 1.00 18.88
CA MET A 29 0.76 -0.20 18.24
C MET A 29 2.05 -0.70 18.89
N ARG A 30 2.96 0.20 19.28
CA ARG A 30 4.18 -0.18 20.00
C ARG A 30 3.83 -0.89 21.31
N ASP A 31 2.98 -0.29 22.13
CA ASP A 31 2.56 -0.85 23.42
C ASP A 31 1.92 -2.23 23.24
N ARG A 32 1.14 -2.41 22.17
CA ARG A 32 0.48 -3.67 21.86
C ARG A 32 1.45 -4.76 21.38
N LEU A 33 2.40 -4.40 20.52
CA LEU A 33 3.45 -5.32 20.05
C LEU A 33 4.37 -5.74 21.20
N ASP A 34 4.66 -4.82 22.13
CA ASP A 34 5.45 -5.11 23.32
C ASP A 34 4.70 -6.01 24.33
N GLY A 35 3.37 -5.89 24.39
CA GLY A 35 2.51 -6.64 25.32
C GLY A 35 2.10 -8.05 24.87
N ASP A 36 2.18 -8.37 23.58
CA ASP A 36 1.76 -9.66 23.02
C ASP A 36 2.75 -10.16 21.96
N ALA A 37 3.65 -11.07 22.37
CA ALA A 37 4.66 -11.65 21.50
C ALA A 37 4.08 -12.49 20.35
N ALA A 38 2.91 -13.13 20.55
CA ALA A 38 2.28 -13.94 19.50
C ALA A 38 1.59 -13.05 18.46
N PHE A 39 1.02 -11.93 18.88
CA PHE A 39 0.56 -10.89 17.97
C PHE A 39 1.74 -10.26 17.23
N SER A 40 2.81 -9.89 17.94
CA SER A 40 4.00 -9.30 17.35
C SER A 40 4.61 -10.17 16.26
N SER A 41 4.80 -11.47 16.52
CA SER A 41 5.33 -12.41 15.52
C SER A 41 4.45 -12.51 14.26
N ARG A 42 3.11 -12.47 14.41
CA ARG A 42 2.19 -12.48 13.27
C ARG A 42 2.26 -11.19 12.47
N VAL A 43 2.34 -10.05 13.15
CA VAL A 43 2.50 -8.73 12.52
C VAL A 43 3.83 -8.64 11.77
N GLU A 44 4.93 -9.10 12.36
CA GLU A 44 6.25 -9.15 11.71
C GLU A 44 6.22 -10.02 10.44
N SER A 45 5.59 -11.19 10.51
CA SER A 45 5.44 -12.08 9.35
C SER A 45 4.61 -11.45 8.23
N ALA A 46 3.49 -10.80 8.57
CA ALA A 46 2.67 -10.09 7.59
C ALA A 46 3.42 -8.91 6.97
N TRP A 47 4.15 -8.13 7.78
CA TRP A 47 4.97 -7.03 7.31
C TRP A 47 6.10 -7.50 6.37
N ALA A 48 6.75 -8.63 6.67
CA ALA A 48 7.78 -9.19 5.80
C ALA A 48 7.23 -9.50 4.39
N GLN A 49 5.99 -10.01 4.31
CA GLN A 49 5.32 -10.25 3.02
C GLN A 49 5.03 -8.94 2.27
N VAL A 50 4.57 -7.89 2.97
CA VAL A 50 4.37 -6.56 2.37
C VAL A 50 5.69 -6.03 1.81
N ALA A 51 6.75 -6.07 2.61
CA ALA A 51 8.07 -5.56 2.22
C ALA A 51 8.64 -6.32 1.02
N GLN A 52 8.49 -7.65 0.99
CA GLN A 52 8.87 -8.47 -0.15
C GLN A 52 8.10 -8.08 -1.42
N ALA A 53 6.77 -7.98 -1.34
CA ALA A 53 5.94 -7.63 -2.50
C ALA A 53 6.27 -6.24 -3.06
N VAL A 54 6.55 -5.26 -2.20
CA VAL A 54 6.97 -3.90 -2.61
C VAL A 54 8.34 -3.94 -3.27
N HIS A 55 9.28 -4.73 -2.74
CA HIS A 55 10.61 -4.87 -3.30
C HIS A 55 10.59 -5.56 -4.67
N GLU A 56 9.91 -6.69 -4.79
CA GLU A 56 9.76 -7.43 -6.05
C GLU A 56 9.15 -6.54 -7.14
N ARG A 57 8.07 -5.83 -6.82
CA ARG A 57 7.46 -4.86 -7.73
C ARG A 57 8.41 -3.74 -8.15
N SER A 58 9.23 -3.25 -7.23
CA SER A 58 10.21 -2.21 -7.56
C SER A 58 11.23 -2.72 -8.57
N LEU A 59 11.67 -3.98 -8.44
CA LEU A 59 12.58 -4.63 -9.37
C LEU A 59 11.93 -4.92 -10.75
N GLU A 60 10.63 -5.23 -10.78
CA GLU A 60 9.89 -5.42 -12.02
C GLU A 60 9.73 -4.11 -12.81
N GLN A 61 9.53 -2.99 -12.11
CA GLN A 61 9.39 -1.66 -12.72
C GLN A 61 10.72 -1.09 -13.19
N ASP A 62 11.77 -1.26 -12.39
CA ASP A 62 13.14 -0.88 -12.72
C ASP A 62 14.10 -1.95 -12.18
N PRO A 63 14.85 -2.67 -13.04
CA PRO A 63 15.78 -3.71 -12.60
C PRO A 63 16.97 -3.16 -11.80
N ALA A 64 17.19 -1.84 -11.75
CA ALA A 64 18.19 -1.18 -10.93
C ALA A 64 17.58 0.01 -10.17
N PRO A 65 16.58 -0.23 -9.30
CA PRO A 65 15.82 0.85 -8.68
C PRO A 65 16.70 1.61 -7.71
N LYS A 66 16.50 2.93 -7.60
CA LYS A 66 17.26 3.71 -6.62
C LYS A 66 16.80 3.32 -5.22
N ASN A 67 17.76 3.09 -4.32
CA ASN A 67 17.46 2.76 -2.92
C ASN A 67 16.43 3.70 -2.28
N PHE A 68 16.51 5.00 -2.55
CA PHE A 68 15.57 5.99 -2.01
C PHE A 68 14.12 5.74 -2.45
N GLU A 69 13.91 5.32 -3.70
CA GLU A 69 12.56 5.08 -4.26
C GLU A 69 11.93 3.85 -3.59
N VAL A 70 12.71 2.78 -3.41
CA VAL A 70 12.29 1.56 -2.70
C VAL A 70 12.01 1.86 -1.22
N HIS A 71 12.89 2.61 -0.56
CA HIS A 71 12.68 3.03 0.84
C HIS A 71 11.41 3.86 0.99
N HIS A 72 11.16 4.80 0.09
CA HIS A 72 9.95 5.61 0.13
C HIS A 72 8.68 4.76 -0.07
N ALA A 73 8.70 3.81 -1.02
CA ALA A 73 7.59 2.89 -1.23
C ALA A 73 7.32 2.04 0.02
N LEU A 74 8.37 1.54 0.68
CA LEU A 74 8.24 0.80 1.94
C LEU A 74 7.66 1.66 3.06
N GLU A 75 8.09 2.91 3.21
CA GLU A 75 7.53 3.83 4.21
C GLU A 75 6.03 4.06 4.00
N VAL A 76 5.63 4.32 2.74
CA VAL A 76 4.21 4.54 2.40
C VAL A 76 3.37 3.27 2.65
N SER A 77 3.89 2.10 2.29
CA SER A 77 3.22 0.81 2.56
C SER A 77 3.15 0.50 4.06
N LYS A 78 4.16 0.89 4.83
CA LYS A 78 4.18 0.74 6.30
C LYS A 78 3.09 1.56 6.97
N ASP A 79 2.94 2.82 6.55
CA ASP A 79 1.91 3.71 7.08
C ASP A 79 0.50 3.15 6.83
N ALA A 80 0.23 2.67 5.61
CA ALA A 80 -1.05 2.05 5.27
C ALA A 80 -1.33 0.77 6.08
N PHE A 81 -0.31 -0.08 6.24
CA PHE A 81 -0.40 -1.29 7.07
C PHE A 81 -0.74 -0.95 8.53
N LEU A 82 -0.02 -0.01 9.15
CA LEU A 82 -0.19 0.33 10.56
C LEU A 82 -1.53 1.01 10.84
N ILE A 83 -1.99 1.90 9.94
CA ILE A 83 -3.30 2.54 10.07
C ILE A 83 -4.40 1.47 9.99
N CYS A 84 -4.37 0.61 8.97
CA CYS A 84 -5.40 -0.41 8.79
C CYS A 84 -5.42 -1.38 9.97
N LEU A 85 -4.26 -1.87 10.41
CA LEU A 85 -4.16 -2.77 11.55
C LEU A 85 -4.73 -2.16 12.83
N HIS A 86 -4.50 -0.86 13.04
CA HIS A 86 -5.05 -0.14 14.19
C HIS A 86 -6.57 -0.01 14.12
N GLU A 87 -7.13 0.25 12.94
CA GLU A 87 -8.56 0.49 12.76
C GLU A 87 -9.39 -0.80 12.75
N THR A 88 -8.86 -1.90 12.20
CA THR A 88 -9.65 -3.11 11.93
C THR A 88 -9.27 -4.30 12.79
N ASP A 89 -8.10 -4.28 13.41
CA ASP A 89 -7.51 -5.40 14.11
C ASP A 89 -7.33 -6.68 13.26
N ASP A 90 -7.32 -6.53 11.94
CA ASP A 90 -7.18 -7.62 10.98
C ASP A 90 -5.81 -7.54 10.28
N ILE A 91 -4.95 -8.52 10.57
CA ILE A 91 -3.59 -8.60 10.04
C ILE A 91 -3.59 -8.88 8.53
N ASP A 92 -4.53 -9.69 8.04
CA ASP A 92 -4.62 -9.99 6.61
C ASP A 92 -5.11 -8.76 5.84
N GLN A 93 -6.11 -8.05 6.38
CA GLN A 93 -6.58 -6.81 5.79
C GLN A 93 -5.49 -5.71 5.79
N ALA A 94 -4.72 -5.60 6.88
CA ALA A 94 -3.60 -4.68 6.97
C ALA A 94 -2.49 -5.02 5.95
N ARG A 95 -2.20 -6.32 5.74
CA ARG A 95 -1.27 -6.78 4.71
C ARG A 95 -1.72 -6.32 3.32
N GLU A 96 -2.98 -6.58 2.96
CA GLU A 96 -3.52 -6.18 1.66
C GLU A 96 -3.48 -4.66 1.46
N ALA A 97 -3.81 -3.88 2.50
CA ALA A 97 -3.72 -2.43 2.47
C ALA A 97 -2.27 -1.94 2.23
N GLY A 98 -1.29 -2.56 2.89
CA GLY A 98 0.13 -2.26 2.69
C GLY A 98 0.64 -2.58 1.28
N ILE A 99 0.26 -3.74 0.73
CA ILE A 99 0.63 -4.16 -0.63
C ILE A 99 -0.02 -3.29 -1.69
N GLY A 100 -1.32 -3.00 -1.52
CA GLY A 100 -2.13 -2.26 -2.47
C GLY A 100 -1.79 -0.78 -2.56
N ARG A 101 -1.25 -0.17 -1.49
CA ARG A 101 -1.02 1.28 -1.46
C ARG A 101 -0.02 1.78 -2.50
N THR A 102 0.99 0.98 -2.80
CA THR A 102 2.02 1.28 -3.80
C THR A 102 1.83 0.45 -5.07
N ALA A 103 0.68 -0.23 -5.21
CA ALA A 103 0.39 -0.95 -6.44
C ALA A 103 0.15 0.08 -7.56
N PRO A 104 0.62 -0.19 -8.79
CA PRO A 104 0.22 0.62 -9.93
C PRO A 104 -1.31 0.66 -9.99
N PRO A 105 -1.91 1.78 -10.42
CA PRO A 105 -3.35 1.83 -10.61
C PRO A 105 -3.74 0.67 -11.53
N VAL A 106 -4.74 -0.11 -11.11
CA VAL A 106 -5.32 -1.14 -11.96
C VAL A 106 -5.86 -0.39 -13.17
N VAL A 107 -5.14 -0.48 -14.28
CA VAL A 107 -5.71 -0.10 -15.57
C VAL A 107 -6.80 -1.14 -15.78
N GLU A 108 -8.07 -0.75 -15.62
CA GLU A 108 -9.16 -1.52 -16.17
C GLU A 108 -8.88 -1.56 -17.68
N GLN A 109 -8.19 -2.62 -18.13
CA GLN A 109 -8.11 -2.96 -19.54
C GLN A 109 -9.54 -3.32 -19.91
N GLU A 110 -10.28 -2.32 -20.39
CA GLU A 110 -11.36 -2.57 -21.33
C GLU A 110 -10.74 -3.44 -22.42
N ASN A 111 -11.06 -4.74 -22.40
CA ASN A 111 -10.81 -5.64 -23.51
C ASN A 111 -11.62 -5.10 -24.69
N GLU A 112 -11.04 -4.18 -25.46
CA GLU A 112 -11.41 -4.04 -26.86
C GLU A 112 -10.99 -5.33 -27.55
N ALA A 113 -11.91 -6.29 -27.53
CA ALA A 113 -11.81 -7.50 -28.32
C ALA A 113 -11.68 -7.10 -29.80
N ASP A 114 -10.61 -7.63 -30.41
CA ASP A 114 -10.33 -7.72 -31.83
C ASP A 114 -11.55 -7.52 -32.77
N GLY A 115 -11.51 -6.42 -33.51
CA GLY A 115 -12.31 -6.17 -34.71
C GLY A 115 -11.37 -5.89 -35.89
N GLU A 116 -10.78 -6.97 -36.39
CA GLU A 116 -9.83 -7.07 -37.50
C GLU A 116 -10.16 -6.19 -38.74
N VAL A 117 -9.21 -5.31 -39.07
CA VAL A 117 -8.70 -4.94 -40.42
C VAL A 117 -9.67 -4.33 -41.45
N CYS A 118 -9.53 -3.01 -41.67
CA CYS A 118 -9.66 -2.42 -43.01
C CYS A 118 -8.30 -2.51 -43.73
N PRO A 119 -8.28 -2.80 -45.04
CA PRO A 119 -8.12 -1.68 -45.97
C PRO A 119 -9.02 -1.76 -47.21
N THR A 120 -9.53 -0.59 -47.63
CA THR A 120 -9.99 -0.30 -49.00
C THR A 120 -8.76 -0.13 -49.90
N PRO A 121 -8.83 -0.41 -51.22
CA PRO A 121 -9.68 0.33 -52.17
C PRO A 121 -10.67 -0.51 -52.98
#